data_AF-A0A4U6XVC7-F1
#
_entry.id   AF-A0A4U6XVC7-F1
#
_cell.length_a   1.000
_cell.length_b   1.000
_cell.length_c   1.000
_cell.angle_alpha   90.00
_cell.angle_beta   90.00
_cell.angle_gamma   90.00
#
_symmetry.space_group_name_H-M   'P 1'
#
loop_
_entity.id
_entity.type
_entity.pdbx_description
1 polymer ?
#
loop_
_entity_poly.entity_id
_entity_poly.type
_entity_poly.pdbx_seq_one_letter_code
_entity_poly.pdbx_strand_id
1 'polypeptide(L)'
;MSSPSQRAHLVMRVRGENSVTESPIDDVPYPEFRTRALSKRRDALAGKIPDDMISLYRFWSHFLARHFDLDMFEEFRACAVADATGKTVSTIGLENLIAYYETVLQSEEEKPLGNMEFLYGQAKELAAKADLS
;
A
#
# COMPACT_ATOMS: atom_id res chain seq x y z
N MET A 1 22.27 4.52 -11.88
CA MET A 1 21.09 5.39 -12.11
C MET A 1 20.14 5.16 -10.96
N SER A 2 19.45 6.18 -10.45
CA SER A 2 18.52 6.04 -9.30
C SER A 2 17.26 5.25 -9.73
N SER A 3 16.73 4.38 -8.88
CA SER A 3 15.54 3.55 -9.18
C SER A 3 14.27 4.43 -9.34
N PRO A 4 13.21 3.94 -10.01
CA PRO A 4 11.95 4.68 -10.15
C PRO A 4 11.35 5.12 -8.81
N SER A 5 11.44 4.25 -7.79
CA SER A 5 11.01 4.52 -6.42
C SER A 5 11.71 5.75 -5.81
N GLN A 6 13.02 5.91 -6.03
CA GLN A 6 13.81 7.04 -5.52
C GLN A 6 13.52 8.38 -6.21
N ARG A 7 12.85 8.35 -7.37
CA ARG A 7 12.46 9.55 -8.13
C ARG A 7 10.98 9.87 -8.02
N ALA A 8 10.23 9.04 -7.29
CA ALA A 8 8.79 9.20 -7.17
C ALA A 8 8.43 10.30 -6.17
N HIS A 9 7.30 10.94 -6.43
CA HIS A 9 6.71 11.96 -5.58
C HIS A 9 5.28 11.52 -5.23
N LEU A 10 4.87 11.78 -3.99
CA LEU A 10 3.53 11.44 -3.56
C LEU A 10 2.54 12.54 -3.94
N VAL A 11 1.94 12.44 -5.13
CA VAL A 11 0.87 13.33 -5.59
C VAL A 11 -0.44 12.54 -5.62
N MET A 12 -1.05 12.29 -4.46
CA MET A 12 -2.35 11.61 -4.40
C MET A 12 -3.47 12.63 -4.28
N ARG A 13 -4.32 12.71 -5.31
CA ARG A 13 -5.62 13.38 -5.20
C ARG A 13 -6.55 12.48 -4.40
N VAL A 14 -6.93 12.90 -3.21
CA VAL A 14 -8.03 12.25 -2.49
C VAL A 14 -9.29 12.50 -3.32
N ARG A 15 -9.83 11.48 -3.98
CA ARG A 15 -11.15 11.58 -4.60
C ARG A 15 -12.18 11.69 -3.48
N GLY A 16 -12.47 12.91 -3.05
CA GLY A 16 -13.53 13.20 -2.09
C GLY A 16 -14.88 13.08 -2.76
N GLU A 17 -15.69 12.12 -2.32
CA GLU A 17 -17.14 12.24 -2.48
C GLU A 17 -17.59 13.34 -1.49
N ASN A 18 -17.96 14.50 -2.04
CA ASN A 18 -18.57 15.65 -1.35
C ASN A 18 -17.84 16.21 -0.12
N SER A 19 -16.77 16.98 -0.32
CA SER A 19 -16.47 18.13 0.56
C SER A 19 -15.50 19.11 -0.11
N VAL A 20 -15.89 20.38 -0.14
CA VAL A 20 -15.12 21.52 -0.65
C VAL A 20 -14.00 21.81 0.35
N THR A 21 -12.84 21.17 0.18
CA THR A 21 -11.50 21.63 0.58
C THR A 21 -10.48 20.57 0.15
N GLU A 22 -10.21 20.51 -1.15
CA GLU A 22 -9.05 19.77 -1.68
C GLU A 22 -7.78 20.44 -1.16
N SER A 23 -7.20 19.91 -0.08
CA SER A 23 -5.79 20.18 0.20
C SER A 23 -4.98 19.15 -0.57
N PRO A 24 -4.12 19.55 -1.52
CA PRO A 24 -3.15 18.63 -2.12
C PRO A 24 -2.35 18.02 -0.98
N ILE A 25 -2.20 16.69 -0.96
CA ILE A 25 -1.08 16.13 -0.22
C ILE A 25 0.17 16.72 -0.87
N ASP A 26 0.98 17.40 -0.06
CA ASP A 26 2.18 18.13 -0.46
C ASP A 26 3.01 17.32 -1.48
N ASP A 27 3.62 17.98 -2.46
CA ASP A 27 4.59 17.39 -3.40
C ASP A 27 5.85 16.95 -2.64
N VAL A 28 5.73 15.83 -1.93
CA VAL A 28 6.79 15.29 -1.05
C VAL A 28 7.51 14.15 -1.78
N PRO A 29 8.85 14.15 -1.79
CA PRO A 29 9.63 13.02 -2.26
C PRO A 29 9.25 11.72 -1.54
N TYR A 30 9.08 10.63 -2.30
CA TYR A 30 8.71 9.32 -1.75
C TYR A 30 9.59 8.89 -0.56
N PRO A 31 10.93 9.00 -0.57
CA PRO A 31 11.76 8.56 0.54
C PRO A 31 11.43 9.28 1.87
N GLU A 32 11.14 10.58 1.80
CA GLU A 32 10.79 11.38 2.98
C GLU A 32 9.40 11.00 3.51
N PHE A 33 8.42 10.89 2.60
CA PHE A 33 7.07 10.49 2.97
C PHE A 33 7.02 9.07 3.56
N ARG A 34 7.69 8.11 2.92
CA ARG A 34 7.83 6.72 3.39
C ARG A 34 8.38 6.67 4.80
N THR A 35 9.47 7.39 5.06
CA THR A 35 10.10 7.42 6.39
C THR A 35 9.14 7.97 7.46
N ARG A 36 8.43 9.05 7.15
CA ARG A 36 7.43 9.66 8.04
C ARG A 36 6.26 8.70 8.33
N ALA A 37 5.70 8.09 7.29
CA ALA A 37 4.57 7.17 7.40
C ALA A 37 4.92 5.92 8.22
N LEU A 38 6.09 5.31 7.97
CA LEU A 38 6.56 4.13 8.71
C LEU A 38 6.86 4.45 10.18
N SER A 39 7.43 5.63 10.48
CA SER A 39 7.63 6.04 11.87
C SER A 39 6.29 6.20 12.59
N LYS A 40 5.32 6.89 11.97
CA LYS A 40 3.98 7.03 12.53
C LYS A 40 3.30 5.67 12.75
N ARG A 41 3.46 4.72 11.82
CA ARG A 41 2.93 3.35 11.97
C ARG A 41 3.53 2.64 13.18
N ARG A 42 4.86 2.72 13.37
CA ARG A 42 5.55 2.12 14.52
C ARG A 42 5.09 2.73 15.85
N ASP A 43 4.89 4.04 15.87
CA ASP A 43 4.58 4.79 17.09
C ASP A 43 3.07 4.84 17.39
N ALA A 44 2.23 4.31 16.49
CA ALA A 44 0.78 4.27 16.66
C ALA A 44 0.35 3.34 17.80
N LEU A 45 -0.67 3.75 18.54
CA LEU A 45 -1.35 2.89 19.51
C LEU A 45 -2.03 1.72 18.78
N ALA A 46 -2.11 0.57 19.45
CA ALA A 46 -2.71 -0.64 18.89
C ALA A 46 -4.11 -0.37 18.32
N GLY A 47 -4.32 -0.69 17.04
CA GLY A 47 -5.63 -0.68 16.38
C GLY A 47 -5.97 0.51 15.50
N LYS A 48 -5.10 1.53 15.41
CA LYS A 48 -5.32 2.65 14.48
C LYS A 48 -4.17 2.79 13.50
N ILE A 49 -4.47 2.67 12.20
CA ILE A 49 -3.52 2.98 11.13
C ILE A 49 -3.49 4.50 10.91
N PRO A 50 -2.31 5.16 10.96
CA PRO A 50 -2.20 6.58 10.68
C PRO A 50 -2.53 6.93 9.22
N ASP A 51 -3.10 8.12 8.98
CA ASP A 51 -3.49 8.57 7.64
C ASP A 51 -2.32 8.58 6.64
N ASP A 52 -1.11 8.95 7.07
CA ASP A 52 0.11 8.86 6.24
C ASP A 52 0.36 7.43 5.75
N MET A 53 0.11 6.43 6.60
CA MET A 53 0.28 5.03 6.24
C MET A 53 -0.82 4.56 5.28
N ILE A 54 -2.06 5.03 5.44
CA ILE A 54 -3.15 4.76 4.50
C ILE A 54 -2.81 5.31 3.11
N SER A 55 -2.30 6.56 3.05
CA SER A 55 -1.82 7.16 1.81
C SER A 55 -0.63 6.41 1.22
N LEU A 56 0.31 5.93 2.06
CA LEU A 56 1.45 5.12 1.60
C LEU A 56 0.97 3.81 0.95
N TYR A 57 0.00 3.11 1.56
CA TYR A 57 -0.57 1.89 1.00
C TYR A 57 -1.23 2.11 -0.36
N ARG A 58 -2.02 3.18 -0.49
CA ARG A 58 -2.65 3.54 -1.76
C ARG A 58 -1.59 3.86 -2.82
N PHE A 59 -0.56 4.61 -2.43
CA PHE A 59 0.54 4.93 -3.34
C PHE A 59 1.29 3.70 -3.82
N TRP A 60 1.68 2.79 -2.93
CA TRP A 60 2.32 1.54 -3.31
C TRP A 60 1.46 0.74 -4.28
N SER A 61 0.15 0.64 -4.00
CA SER A 61 -0.78 -0.07 -4.87
C SER A 61 -0.79 0.46 -6.30
N HIS A 62 -0.93 1.77 -6.47
CA HIS A 62 -0.96 2.41 -7.79
C HIS A 62 0.41 2.48 -8.48
N PHE A 63 1.47 2.79 -7.73
CA PHE A 63 2.81 3.00 -8.29
C PHE A 63 3.42 1.69 -8.78
N LEU A 64 3.35 0.63 -7.97
CA LEU A 64 3.94 -0.67 -8.30
C LEU A 64 3.25 -1.32 -9.51
N ALA A 65 1.97 -1.05 -9.74
CA ALA A 65 1.26 -1.55 -10.92
C ALA A 65 1.82 -1.02 -12.25
N ARG A 66 2.57 0.09 -12.22
CA ARG A 66 3.15 0.76 -13.41
C ARG A 66 4.67 0.78 -13.41
N HIS A 67 5.27 0.76 -12.22
CA HIS A 67 6.69 0.97 -11.99
C HIS A 67 7.18 -0.01 -10.93
N PHE A 68 7.06 -1.30 -11.25
CA PHE A 68 7.40 -2.36 -10.31
C PHE A 68 8.83 -2.22 -9.77
N ASP A 69 8.95 -2.33 -8.45
CA ASP A 69 10.19 -2.25 -7.68
C ASP A 69 10.07 -3.30 -6.57
N LEU A 70 10.98 -4.29 -6.59
CA LEU A 70 10.86 -5.46 -5.73
C LEU A 70 10.95 -5.10 -4.24
N ASP A 71 11.91 -4.24 -3.87
CA ASP A 71 12.13 -3.82 -2.49
C ASP A 71 10.89 -3.09 -1.95
N MET A 72 10.31 -2.20 -2.76
CA MET A 72 9.07 -1.49 -2.43
C MET A 72 7.88 -2.45 -2.29
N PHE A 73 7.75 -3.44 -3.18
CA PHE A 73 6.69 -4.45 -3.11
C PHE A 73 6.80 -5.34 -1.86
N GLU A 74 8.01 -5.80 -1.53
CA GLU A 74 8.24 -6.63 -0.35
C GLU A 74 7.90 -5.88 0.94
N GLU A 75 8.29 -4.61 1.05
CA GLU A 75 7.94 -3.78 2.19
C GLU A 75 6.43 -3.52 2.30
N PHE A 76 5.78 -3.23 1.17
CA PHE A 76 4.33 -3.07 1.11
C PHE A 76 3.63 -4.32 1.65
N ARG A 77 3.98 -5.49 1.12
CA ARG A 77 3.41 -6.77 1.54
C ARG A 77 3.69 -7.06 3.02
N ALA A 78 4.91 -6.83 3.49
CA ALA A 78 5.28 -7.06 4.88
C ALA A 78 4.47 -6.18 5.85
N CYS A 79 4.31 -4.90 5.52
CA CYS A 79 3.52 -3.98 6.34
C CYS A 79 2.03 -4.39 6.37
N ALA A 80 1.45 -4.69 5.19
CA ALA A 80 0.04 -5.08 5.08
C ALA A 80 -0.28 -6.37 5.85
N VAL A 81 0.58 -7.39 5.74
CA VAL A 81 0.41 -8.66 6.46
C VAL A 81 0.58 -8.47 7.98
N ALA A 82 1.57 -7.67 8.40
CA ALA A 82 1.79 -7.39 9.82
C ALA A 82 0.61 -6.65 10.46
N ASP A 83 -0.02 -5.71 9.74
CA ASP A 83 -1.20 -4.99 10.24
C ASP A 83 -2.43 -5.91 10.37
N ALA A 84 -2.59 -6.88 9.45
CA ALA A 84 -3.69 -7.83 9.48
C ALA A 84 -3.51 -9.00 10.46
N THR A 85 -2.28 -9.29 10.90
CA THR A 85 -1.96 -10.38 11.85
C THR A 85 -1.59 -9.87 13.24
N GLY A 86 -1.60 -8.55 13.44
CA GLY A 86 -1.26 -7.93 14.71
C GLY A 86 -2.31 -8.16 15.79
N LYS A 87 -1.98 -7.70 17.02
CA LYS A 87 -2.87 -7.78 18.19
C LYS A 87 -4.22 -7.09 17.98
N THR A 88 -4.23 -6.04 17.16
CA THR A 88 -5.46 -5.41 16.70
C THR A 88 -5.42 -5.41 15.18
N VAL A 89 -6.35 -6.14 14.59
CA VAL A 89 -6.39 -6.42 13.16
C VAL A 89 -6.80 -5.17 12.40
N SER A 90 -6.06 -4.84 11.34
CA SER A 90 -6.45 -3.85 10.34
C SER A 90 -6.24 -4.38 8.93
N THR A 91 -7.29 -4.35 8.11
CA THR A 91 -7.30 -4.87 6.74
C THR A 91 -6.90 -3.83 5.69
N ILE A 92 -6.75 -2.55 6.06
CA ILE A 92 -6.51 -1.45 5.10
C ILE A 92 -5.31 -1.73 4.19
N GLY A 93 -4.20 -2.20 4.76
CA GLY A 93 -3.01 -2.55 3.98
C GLY A 93 -3.27 -3.73 3.03
N LEU A 94 -4.00 -4.74 3.50
CA LEU A 94 -4.35 -5.91 2.69
C LEU A 94 -5.32 -5.57 1.55
N GLU A 95 -6.32 -4.72 1.79
CA GLU A 95 -7.26 -4.26 0.77
C GLU A 95 -6.53 -3.57 -0.38
N ASN A 96 -5.57 -2.69 -0.06
CA ASN A 96 -4.74 -2.03 -1.07
C ASN A 96 -3.82 -3.02 -1.81
N LEU A 97 -3.31 -4.04 -1.11
CA LEU A 97 -2.46 -5.08 -1.69
C LEU A 97 -3.26 -5.99 -2.63
N ILE A 98 -4.50 -6.31 -2.26
CA ILE A 98 -5.46 -7.02 -3.11
C ILE A 98 -5.76 -6.21 -4.38
N ALA A 99 -6.06 -4.91 -4.24
CA ALA A 99 -6.28 -4.03 -5.38
C ALA A 99 -5.07 -3.94 -6.33
N TYR A 100 -3.86 -3.97 -5.79
CA TYR A 100 -2.62 -4.04 -6.58
C TYR A 100 -2.56 -5.34 -7.39
N TYR A 101 -2.78 -6.49 -6.74
CA TYR A 101 -2.78 -7.78 -7.45
C TYR A 101 -3.86 -7.84 -8.52
N GLU A 102 -5.06 -7.36 -8.23
CA GLU A 102 -6.16 -7.30 -9.21
C GLU A 102 -5.77 -6.46 -10.42
N THR A 103 -5.17 -5.30 -10.20
CA THR A 103 -4.68 -4.43 -11.28
C THR A 103 -3.62 -5.13 -12.14
N VAL A 104 -2.63 -5.78 -11.52
CA VAL A 104 -1.57 -6.49 -12.26
C VAL A 104 -2.11 -7.72 -12.99
N LEU A 105 -3.01 -8.48 -12.38
CA LEU A 105 -3.57 -9.71 -12.97
C LEU A 105 -4.57 -9.43 -14.09
N GLN A 106 -5.23 -8.26 -14.07
CA GLN A 106 -6.11 -7.80 -15.15
C GLN A 106 -5.34 -7.14 -16.31
N SER A 107 -4.08 -6.78 -16.10
CA SER A 107 -3.23 -6.20 -17.14
C SER A 107 -2.87 -7.24 -18.21
N GLU A 108 -2.71 -6.78 -19.45
CA GLU A 108 -2.16 -7.60 -20.55
C GLU A 108 -0.62 -7.64 -20.54
N GLU A 109 0.02 -6.85 -19.65
CA GLU A 109 1.47 -6.84 -19.48
C GLU A 109 1.98 -8.12 -18.79
N GLU A 110 3.26 -8.45 -19.02
CA GLU A 110 3.89 -9.58 -18.34
C GLU A 110 3.93 -9.34 -16.84
N LYS A 111 3.49 -10.34 -16.06
CA LYS A 111 3.47 -10.26 -14.60
C LYS A 111 4.89 -10.02 -14.08
N PRO A 112 5.12 -9.04 -13.20
CA PRO A 112 6.45 -8.75 -12.69
C PRO A 112 7.10 -9.93 -11.94
N LEU A 113 6.28 -10.83 -11.37
CA LEU A 113 6.71 -12.04 -10.68
C LEU A 113 5.87 -13.24 -11.13
N GLY A 114 6.48 -14.41 -11.28
CA GLY A 114 5.79 -15.63 -11.69
C GLY A 114 4.80 -16.19 -10.65
N ASN A 115 4.88 -15.75 -9.40
CA ASN A 115 4.05 -16.23 -8.29
C ASN A 115 2.92 -15.26 -7.88
N MET A 116 2.60 -14.25 -8.71
CA MET A 116 1.61 -13.22 -8.36
C MET A 116 0.23 -13.79 -8.01
N GLU A 117 -0.25 -14.81 -8.72
CA GLU A 117 -1.55 -15.46 -8.44
C GLU A 117 -1.57 -16.15 -7.07
N PHE A 118 -0.46 -16.79 -6.69
CA PHE A 118 -0.34 -17.45 -5.40
C PHE A 118 -0.31 -16.42 -4.25
N LEU A 119 0.40 -15.31 -4.43
CA LEU A 119 0.44 -14.23 -3.45
C LEU A 119 -0.92 -13.53 -3.30
N TYR A 120 -1.64 -13.36 -4.40
CA TYR A 120 -3.02 -12.85 -4.38
C TYR A 120 -3.97 -13.76 -3.60
N GLY A 121 -3.89 -15.08 -3.83
CA GLY A 121 -4.66 -16.07 -3.07
C GLY A 121 -4.43 -15.96 -1.57
N GLN A 122 -3.16 -15.90 -1.14
CA GLN A 122 -2.80 -15.72 0.27
C GLN A 122 -3.34 -14.41 0.86
N ALA A 123 -3.26 -13.30 0.12
CA ALA A 123 -3.75 -12.01 0.60
C ALA A 123 -5.28 -12.04 0.83
N LYS A 124 -6.04 -12.66 -0.09
CA LYS A 124 -7.49 -12.84 0.08
C LYS A 124 -7.84 -13.76 1.24
N GLU A 125 -7.13 -14.87 1.40
CA GLU A 125 -7.36 -15.78 2.52
C GLU A 125 -7.09 -15.08 3.86
N LEU A 126 -6.03 -14.28 3.93
CA LEU A 126 -5.69 -13.54 5.14
C LEU A 126 -6.73 -12.45 5.45
N ALA A 127 -7.21 -11.72 4.44
CA ALA A 127 -8.29 -10.74 4.61
C ALA A 127 -9.59 -11.41 5.10
N ALA A 128 -9.96 -12.55 4.53
CA ALA A 128 -11.14 -13.31 4.97
C ALA A 128 -11.01 -13.80 6.42
N LYS A 129 -9.80 -14.18 6.87
CA LYS A 129 -9.56 -14.55 8.28
C LYS A 129 -9.62 -13.33 9.21
N ALA A 130 -9.15 -12.18 8.76
CA ALA A 130 -9.18 -10.93 9.49
C ALA A 130 -10.62 -10.43 9.72
N ASP A 131 -11.49 -10.57 8.73
CA ASP A 131 -12.92 -10.19 8.84
C ASP A 131 -13.72 -11.10 9.80
N LEU A 132 -13.20 -12.29 10.10
CA LEU A 132 -13.81 -13.26 11.03
C LEU A 132 -13.31 -13.11 12.48
N SER A 133 -12.33 -12.23 12.74
CA SER A 133 -11.67 -12.05 14.04
C SER A 133 -12.19 -10.86 14.83
#